data_AF-A0A1X0J0Y2-F1
#
_entry.id   AF-A0A1X0J0Y2-F1
#
_cell.length_a   1.000
_cell.length_b   1.000
_cell.length_c   1.000
_cell.angle_alpha   90.00
_cell.angle_beta   90.00
_cell.angle_gamma   90.00
#
_symmetry.space_group_name_H-M   'P 1'
#
loop_
_entity.id
_entity.type
_entity.pdbx_description
1 polymer ?
#
loop_
_entity_poly.entity_id
_entity_poly.type
_entity_poly.pdbx_seq_one_letter_code
_entity_poly.pdbx_strand_id
1 'polypeptide(L)'
;MTAPSIWDEEFITNWDEPLTRAHVAGRSMGWCEWCGKEKATEKHHRINRSQGGKWHPANIIDLCSADHREVTVSPEWAQSVGLSIPGHPHIPPAAVPVRNRPNRQPDLWLHDNYLPAGKNAR
;
A
#
# COMPACT_ATOMS: atom_id res chain seq x y z
N MET A 1 6.92 24.83 27.73
CA MET A 1 7.36 24.24 26.45
C MET A 1 6.27 23.28 26.02
N THR A 2 5.49 23.63 24.98
CA THR A 2 4.46 22.73 24.43
C THR A 2 5.15 21.73 23.50
N ALA A 3 4.83 20.44 23.64
CA ALA A 3 5.31 19.43 22.71
C ALA A 3 4.83 19.79 21.28
N PRO A 4 5.65 19.59 20.24
CA PRO A 4 5.24 19.85 18.86
C PRO A 4 3.98 19.04 18.53
N SER A 5 3.05 19.69 17.81
CA SER A 5 1.81 19.06 17.36
C SER A 5 2.16 17.86 16.48
N ILE A 6 1.37 16.79 16.55
CA ILE A 6 1.49 15.68 15.60
C ILE A 6 1.22 16.11 14.16
N TRP A 7 0.63 17.30 13.98
CA TRP A 7 0.32 17.94 12.71
C TRP A 7 1.42 18.90 12.22
N ASP A 8 2.48 19.12 13.01
CA ASP A 8 3.63 19.97 12.64
C ASP A 8 4.73 19.18 11.91
N GLU A 9 4.56 17.86 11.73
CA GLU A 9 5.50 17.03 10.98
C GLU A 9 5.28 17.25 9.48
N GLU A 10 6.37 17.51 8.73
CA GLU A 10 6.30 17.67 7.27
C GLU A 10 5.70 16.41 6.64
N PHE A 11 4.56 16.56 5.98
CA PHE A 11 4.02 15.53 5.10
C PHE A 11 5.07 15.19 4.04
N ILE A 12 5.37 13.90 3.87
CA ILE A 12 6.19 13.47 2.74
C ILE A 12 5.39 13.70 1.47
N THR A 13 5.74 14.76 0.74
CA THR A 13 5.10 15.13 -0.53
C THR A 13 5.79 14.49 -1.73
N ASN A 14 7.02 14.00 -1.56
CA ASN A 14 7.80 13.33 -2.60
C ASN A 14 8.23 11.95 -2.13
N TRP A 15 7.72 10.92 -2.82
CA TRP A 15 8.05 9.53 -2.57
C TRP A 15 9.07 9.01 -3.58
N ASP A 16 10.00 8.20 -3.08
CA ASP A 16 10.90 7.37 -3.86
C ASP A 16 10.83 5.91 -3.39
N GLU A 17 11.59 5.03 -4.04
CA GLU A 17 11.59 3.60 -3.68
C GLU A 17 12.06 3.35 -2.23
N PRO A 18 13.22 3.89 -1.77
CA PRO A 18 13.67 3.68 -0.38
C PRO A 18 12.66 4.12 0.68
N LEU A 19 12.10 5.33 0.57
CA LEU A 19 11.12 5.85 1.52
C LEU A 19 9.84 5.02 1.48
N THR A 20 9.35 4.68 0.28
CA THR A 20 8.14 3.87 0.13
C THR A 20 8.33 2.48 0.74
N ARG A 21 9.49 1.84 0.53
CA ARG A 21 9.79 0.54 1.12
C ARG A 21 9.80 0.60 2.64
N ALA A 22 10.42 1.62 3.24
CA ALA A 22 10.47 1.82 4.69
C ALA A 22 9.06 2.03 5.27
N HIS A 23 8.26 2.89 4.62
CA HIS A 23 6.86 3.13 5.00
C HIS A 23 6.05 1.84 4.97
N VAL A 24 6.06 1.15 3.82
CA VAL A 24 5.25 -0.06 3.61
C VAL A 24 5.67 -1.16 4.57
N ALA A 25 6.96 -1.32 4.86
CA ALA A 25 7.43 -2.27 5.86
C ALA A 25 6.95 -1.93 7.29
N GLY A 26 6.93 -0.65 7.65
CA GLY A 26 6.37 -0.20 8.93
C GLY A 26 4.86 -0.43 9.04
N ARG A 27 4.12 -0.13 7.96
CA ARG A 27 2.67 -0.32 7.85
C ARG A 27 2.28 -1.80 7.90
N SER A 28 2.97 -2.65 7.14
CA SER A 28 2.66 -4.07 7.02
C SER A 28 3.13 -4.90 8.21
N MET A 29 4.10 -4.39 8.98
CA MET A 29 4.82 -5.13 10.02
C MET A 29 5.39 -6.48 9.52
N GLY A 30 5.72 -6.54 8.23
CA GLY A 30 6.24 -7.73 7.56
C GLY A 30 5.21 -8.82 7.26
N TRP A 31 3.91 -8.53 7.31
CA TRP A 31 2.83 -9.46 6.97
C TRP A 31 2.20 -9.10 5.62
N CYS A 32 1.74 -10.10 4.87
CA CYS A 32 0.97 -9.86 3.65
C CYS A 32 -0.24 -8.98 3.99
N GLU A 33 -0.37 -7.83 3.35
CA GLU A 33 -1.39 -6.82 3.66
C GLU A 33 -2.78 -7.21 3.13
N TRP A 34 -2.86 -8.18 2.21
CA TRP A 34 -4.13 -8.70 1.72
C TRP A 34 -4.63 -9.91 2.52
N CYS A 35 -3.89 -11.04 2.55
CA CYS A 35 -4.35 -12.23 3.27
C CYS A 35 -4.09 -12.22 4.77
N GLY A 36 -2.96 -11.63 5.21
CA GLY A 36 -2.53 -11.62 6.62
C GLY A 36 -2.10 -12.96 7.20
N LYS A 37 -2.01 -14.01 6.37
CA LYS A 37 -1.70 -15.37 6.80
C LYS A 37 -0.20 -15.67 6.78
N GLU A 38 0.52 -15.02 5.88
CA GLU A 38 1.93 -15.28 5.60
C GLU A 38 2.75 -13.98 5.65
N LYS A 39 4.07 -14.13 5.79
CA LYS A 39 5.01 -13.02 5.73
C LYS A 39 5.02 -12.38 4.35
N ALA A 40 5.08 -11.05 4.32
CA ALA A 40 5.28 -10.31 3.08
C ALA A 40 6.74 -10.43 2.63
N THR A 41 6.92 -10.85 1.40
CA THR A 41 8.23 -11.03 0.75
C THR A 41 8.33 -10.21 -0.54
N GLU A 42 7.18 -9.76 -1.07
CA GLU A 42 7.09 -9.09 -2.36
C GLU A 42 6.45 -7.70 -2.21
N LYS A 43 7.06 -6.68 -2.81
CA LYS A 43 6.48 -5.34 -2.93
C LYS A 43 5.76 -5.26 -4.28
N HIS A 44 4.44 -5.13 -4.25
CA HIS A 44 3.60 -5.12 -5.44
C HIS A 44 3.15 -3.70 -5.81
N HIS A 45 3.27 -3.35 -7.09
CA HIS A 45 2.73 -2.11 -7.64
C HIS A 45 1.29 -2.32 -8.10
N ARG A 46 0.35 -1.55 -7.55
CA ARG A 46 -1.07 -1.64 -7.92
C ARG A 46 -1.33 -1.11 -9.32
N ILE A 47 -0.80 0.07 -9.65
CA ILE A 47 -0.56 0.49 -11.02
C ILE A 47 0.83 0.00 -11.40
N ASN A 48 0.91 -0.88 -12.39
CA ASN A 48 2.17 -1.45 -12.84
C ASN A 48 3.19 -0.35 -13.23
N ARG A 49 4.48 -0.58 -12.93
CA ARG A 49 5.56 0.35 -13.31
C ARG A 49 5.61 0.62 -14.81
N SER A 50 5.33 -0.40 -15.64
CA SER A 50 5.25 -0.28 -17.10
C SER A 50 4.09 0.59 -17.59
N GLN A 51 3.10 0.86 -16.74
CA GLN A 51 1.95 1.72 -17.01
C GLN A 51 2.08 3.10 -16.32
N GLY A 52 3.30 3.47 -15.91
CA GLY A 52 3.57 4.75 -15.25
C GLY A 52 3.34 4.75 -13.74
N GLY A 53 3.10 3.59 -13.12
CA GLY A 53 2.99 3.47 -11.67
C GLY A 53 4.29 3.84 -10.96
N LYS A 54 4.19 4.78 -10.02
CA LYS A 54 5.34 5.30 -9.25
C LYS A 54 5.46 4.59 -7.90
N TRP A 55 6.64 4.70 -7.31
CA TRP A 55 6.86 4.34 -5.91
C TRP A 55 6.22 5.39 -5.01
N HIS A 56 5.13 5.02 -4.36
CA HIS A 56 4.54 5.74 -3.23
C HIS A 56 3.62 4.78 -2.44
N PRO A 57 3.38 5.02 -1.13
CA PRO A 57 2.68 4.09 -0.26
C PRO A 57 1.28 3.69 -0.71
N ALA A 58 0.54 4.57 -1.38
CA ALA A 58 -0.78 4.23 -1.89
C ALA A 58 -0.73 3.25 -3.08
N ASN A 59 0.36 3.25 -3.84
CA ASN A 59 0.55 2.36 -5.00
C ASN A 59 1.27 1.05 -4.65
N ILE A 60 1.99 0.99 -3.53
CA ILE A 60 2.75 -0.18 -3.15
C ILE A 60 2.08 -0.92 -2.01
N ILE A 61 1.92 -2.23 -2.17
CA ILE A 61 1.38 -3.14 -1.16
C ILE A 61 2.36 -4.28 -0.89
N ASP A 62 2.46 -4.70 0.37
CA ASP A 62 3.23 -5.85 0.80
C ASP A 62 2.42 -7.14 0.64
N LEU A 63 2.91 -8.10 -0.13
CA LEU A 63 2.26 -9.38 -0.37
C LEU A 63 3.18 -10.56 -0.03
N CYS A 64 2.59 -11.68 0.36
CA CYS A 64 3.30 -12.96 0.34
C CYS A 64 3.47 -13.43 -1.11
N SER A 65 4.42 -14.32 -1.36
CA SER A 65 4.70 -14.83 -2.71
C SER A 65 3.49 -15.52 -3.35
N ALA A 66 2.62 -16.17 -2.56
CA ALA A 66 1.41 -16.83 -3.07
C ALA A 66 0.38 -15.82 -3.62
N ASP A 67 0.03 -14.81 -2.84
CA ASP A 67 -0.91 -13.77 -3.27
C ASP A 67 -0.30 -12.90 -4.39
N HIS A 68 1.01 -12.62 -4.34
CA HIS A 68 1.71 -11.90 -5.41
C HIS A 68 1.63 -12.65 -6.74
N ARG A 69 1.79 -13.99 -6.72
CA ARG A 69 1.61 -14.82 -7.92
C ARG A 69 0.16 -14.80 -8.40
N GLU A 70 -0.81 -14.87 -7.50
CA GLU A 70 -2.23 -14.83 -7.89
C GLU A 70 -2.57 -13.54 -8.62
N VAL A 71 -2.05 -12.40 -8.15
CA VAL A 71 -2.28 -11.09 -8.79
C VAL A 71 -1.78 -11.06 -10.24
N THR A 72 -0.69 -11.76 -10.56
CA THR A 72 -0.13 -11.76 -11.92
C THR A 72 -0.89 -12.67 -12.88
N VAL A 73 -1.56 -13.72 -12.39
CA VAL A 73 -2.27 -14.69 -13.24
C VAL A 73 -3.78 -14.45 -13.31
N SER A 74 -4.34 -13.68 -12.38
CA SER A 74 -5.78 -13.41 -12.25
C SER A 74 -6.09 -11.90 -12.25
N PRO A 75 -5.88 -11.18 -13.37
CA PRO A 75 -5.96 -9.72 -13.42
C PRO A 75 -7.35 -9.16 -13.15
N GLU A 76 -8.43 -9.83 -13.58
CA GLU A 76 -9.80 -9.40 -13.32
C GLU A 76 -10.11 -9.45 -11.82
N TRP A 77 -9.71 -10.54 -11.16
CA TRP A 77 -9.81 -10.66 -9.71
C TRP A 77 -8.96 -9.58 -9.02
N ALA A 78 -7.70 -9.40 -9.41
CA ALA A 78 -6.81 -8.41 -8.83
C ALA A 78 -7.38 -6.99 -8.92
N GLN A 79 -8.01 -6.64 -10.04
CA GLN A 79 -8.73 -5.37 -10.20
C GLN A 79 -9.98 -5.31 -9.32
N SER A 80 -10.77 -6.39 -9.24
CA SER A 80 -11.98 -6.45 -8.41
C SER A 80 -11.72 -6.23 -6.91
N VAL A 81 -10.51 -6.57 -6.44
CA VAL A 81 -10.07 -6.37 -5.06
C VAL A 81 -9.11 -5.19 -4.89
N GLY A 82 -8.86 -4.41 -5.94
CA GLY A 82 -8.01 -3.23 -5.89
C GLY A 82 -6.51 -3.49 -5.71
N LEU A 83 -6.04 -4.74 -5.91
CA LEU A 83 -4.63 -5.10 -5.95
C LEU A 83 -3.98 -4.71 -7.29
N SER A 84 -4.78 -4.58 -8.36
CA SER A 84 -4.36 -4.00 -9.63
C SER A 84 -5.27 -2.83 -10.01
N ILE A 85 -4.69 -1.77 -10.57
CA ILE A 85 -5.38 -0.57 -11.02
C ILE A 85 -4.90 -0.27 -12.46
N PRO A 86 -5.80 -0.03 -13.42
CA PRO A 86 -5.41 0.40 -14.75
C PRO A 86 -4.60 1.71 -14.71
N GLY A 87 -3.52 1.81 -15.48
CA GLY A 87 -2.79 3.08 -15.62
C GLY A 87 -3.58 4.19 -16.33
N HIS A 88 -4.63 3.82 -17.09
CA HIS A 88 -5.48 4.76 -17.83
C HIS A 88 -6.96 4.35 -17.79
N PRO A 89 -7.91 5.29 -17.57
CA PRO A 89 -7.67 6.68 -17.15
C PRO A 89 -6.93 6.72 -15.80
N HIS A 90 -6.23 7.81 -15.52
CA HIS A 90 -5.45 7.90 -14.29
C HIS A 90 -6.38 8.00 -13.08
N ILE A 91 -6.44 6.93 -12.28
CA ILE A 91 -7.13 6.89 -11.01
C ILE A 91 -6.06 6.85 -9.90
N PRO A 92 -6.05 7.82 -8.97
CA PRO A 92 -5.11 7.80 -7.86
C PRO A 92 -5.25 6.50 -7.05
N PRO A 93 -4.17 5.77 -6.77
CA PRO A 93 -4.24 4.54 -5.98
C PRO A 93 -4.91 4.72 -4.61
N ALA A 94 -4.78 5.89 -3.99
CA ALA A 94 -5.40 6.22 -2.71
C ALA A 94 -6.94 6.32 -2.76
N ALA A 95 -7.52 6.48 -3.96
CA ALA A 95 -8.96 6.53 -4.17
C ALA A 95 -9.59 5.13 -4.36
N VAL A 96 -8.76 4.09 -4.49
CA VAL A 96 -9.21 2.71 -4.68
C VAL A 96 -8.86 1.92 -3.41
N PRO A 97 -9.83 1.37 -2.67
CA PRO A 97 -9.52 0.51 -1.54
C PRO A 97 -8.96 -0.84 -2.01
N VAL A 98 -8.17 -1.48 -1.15
CA VAL A 98 -7.85 -2.90 -1.28
C VAL A 98 -8.93 -3.67 -0.51
N ARG A 99 -9.76 -4.41 -1.25
CA ARG A 99 -10.86 -5.18 -0.65
C ARG A 99 -10.29 -6.41 0.04
N ASN A 100 -10.35 -6.40 1.36
CA ASN A 100 -9.80 -7.48 2.16
C ASN A 100 -10.68 -8.72 2.06
N ARG A 101 -10.11 -9.87 2.43
CA ARG A 101 -10.91 -11.09 2.58
C ARG A 101 -12.04 -10.85 3.60
N PRO A 102 -13.20 -11.52 3.49
CA PRO A 102 -14.33 -11.29 4.39
C PRO A 102 -13.98 -11.43 5.89
N ASN A 103 -13.01 -12.28 6.22
CA ASN A 103 -12.51 -12.50 7.57
C ASN A 103 -11.47 -11.47 8.05
N ARG A 104 -11.21 -10.42 7.27
CA ARG A 104 -10.17 -9.42 7.52
C ARG A 104 -10.63 -7.99 7.19
N GLN A 105 -11.91 -7.72 7.40
CA GLN A 105 -12.48 -6.37 7.36
C GLN A 105 -11.87 -5.50 8.47
N PRO A 106 -11.80 -4.17 8.27
CA PRO A 106 -12.29 -3.42 7.11
C PRO A 106 -11.39 -3.55 5.87
N ASP A 107 -11.86 -3.04 4.74
CA ASP A 107 -11.02 -2.82 3.56
C ASP A 107 -9.84 -1.90 3.90
N LEU A 108 -8.73 -2.11 3.21
CA LEU A 108 -7.49 -1.37 3.44
C LEU A 108 -7.43 -0.14 2.53
N TRP A 109 -7.42 1.03 3.14
CA TRP A 109 -7.18 2.31 2.47
C TRP A 109 -5.70 2.67 2.56
N LEU A 110 -5.04 2.70 1.40
CA LEU A 110 -3.62 3.02 1.32
C LEU A 110 -3.45 4.51 0.99
N HIS A 111 -2.77 5.23 1.86
CA HIS A 111 -2.55 6.66 1.72
C HIS A 111 -1.06 6.99 1.66
N ASP A 112 -0.74 8.10 1.00
CA ASP A 112 0.63 8.62 0.91
C ASP A 112 1.05 9.40 2.18
N ASN A 113 0.15 9.54 3.15
CA ASN A 113 0.40 10.24 4.40
C ASN A 113 1.19 9.32 5.34
N TYR A 114 2.51 9.48 5.36
CA TYR A 114 3.35 8.89 6.40
C TYR A 114 3.58 9.89 7.51
N LEU A 115 3.22 9.51 8.73
CA LEU A 115 3.84 10.07 9.92
C LEU A 115 5.06 9.18 10.24
N PRO A 116 6.28 9.73 10.35
CA PRO A 116 7.47 8.97 10.72
C PRO A 116 7.22 8.11 11.97
N ALA A 117 7.91 6.97 12.03
CA ALA A 117 7.75 5.95 13.06
C ALA A 117 7.64 6.57 14.46
N GLY A 118 6.43 6.51 15.03
CA GLY A 118 6.12 7.11 16.33
C GLY A 118 4.65 7.43 16.57
N LYS A 119 3.80 7.59 15.54
CA LYS A 119 2.42 8.13 15.76
C LYS A 119 1.28 7.56 14.92
N ASN A 120 1.44 6.46 14.18
CA ASN A 120 0.31 5.79 13.50
C ASN A 120 -0.48 4.83 14.41
N ALA A 121 -0.37 4.98 15.73
CA ALA A 121 -1.22 4.29 16.70
C ALA A 121 -2.12 5.31 17.39
N ARG A 122 -3.35 5.47 16.89
CA ARG A 122 -4.55 5.68 17.70
C ARG A 122 -5.80 5.32 16.91
#